data_AF-A0A096BAZ3-F1
#
_entry.id   AF-A0A096BAZ3-F1
#
_cell.length_a   1.000
_cell.length_b   1.000
_cell.length_c   1.000
_cell.angle_alpha   90.00
_cell.angle_beta   90.00
_cell.angle_gamma   90.00
#
_symmetry.space_group_name_H-M   'P 1'
#
loop_
_entity.id
_entity.type
_entity.pdbx_description
1 polymer ?
#
loop_
_entity_poly.entity_id
_entity_poly.type
_entity_poly.pdbx_seq_one_letter_code
_entity_poly.pdbx_strand_id
1 'polypeptide(L)'
;MANLYTKTGDKGQTSLVGGSRVSKSSLRVECYGTIDEANSMLGLAYAQTDREYIRTTVHRIQGRLFSLGAELASDEQGAAGLTGKISEEDVAFLEGVVDKCTETTGKQTHFVIPGVDPASAALHVARTIVRRAERHVVALAEHEPVREVLARYINRLSDAVYALARLQEDLTQEERLRAQVTALVRKQLSAPEGGLPPFSLASLQRMAQRAVERAGQLGVPVVFSAVDSGGNLVLLQRMEGALLGSVDVSAGKAYTANAFQMPTHELGQAARPDGPLYGIDASAPGKIVLFGGGFPYVVNGKVVGGIGVSGGTVEQDMDIARYAMSL
;
A
#
# COMPACT_ATOMS: atom_id res chain seq x y z
N MET A 1 10.49 -45.21 4.08
CA MET A 1 9.70 -43.96 4.09
C MET A 1 8.35 -44.27 4.69
N ALA A 2 7.90 -43.52 5.70
CA ALA A 2 6.51 -43.61 6.13
C ALA A 2 5.63 -43.11 4.97
N ASN A 3 4.79 -43.98 4.40
CA ASN A 3 3.84 -43.56 3.37
C ASN A 3 2.81 -42.62 4.01
N LEU A 4 2.64 -41.43 3.43
CA LEU A 4 1.71 -40.42 3.94
C LEU A 4 0.24 -40.91 3.87
N TYR A 5 -0.11 -41.71 2.88
CA TYR A 5 -1.44 -42.32 2.75
C TYR A 5 -1.42 -43.78 3.22
N THR A 6 -2.37 -44.14 4.09
CA THR A 6 -2.50 -45.50 4.65
C THR A 6 -3.71 -46.26 4.10
N LYS A 7 -4.65 -45.58 3.41
CA LYS A 7 -5.93 -46.10 2.90
C LYS A 7 -6.90 -46.63 3.99
N THR A 8 -6.53 -46.57 5.27
CA THR A 8 -7.36 -47.08 6.38
C THR A 8 -8.61 -46.22 6.63
N GLY A 9 -8.65 -45.01 6.06
CA GLY A 9 -9.78 -44.08 6.17
C GLY A 9 -10.72 -44.03 4.96
N ASP A 10 -10.53 -44.89 3.96
CA ASP A 10 -11.31 -44.86 2.69
C ASP A 10 -12.80 -45.19 2.91
N LYS A 11 -13.11 -45.94 3.97
CA LYS A 11 -14.49 -46.24 4.38
C LYS A 11 -15.14 -45.16 5.25
N GLY A 12 -14.57 -43.95 5.29
CA GLY A 12 -15.16 -42.81 6.02
C GLY A 12 -14.84 -42.77 7.52
N GLN A 13 -13.92 -43.59 8.02
CA GLN A 13 -13.50 -43.58 9.43
C GLN A 13 -12.09 -43.02 9.62
N THR A 14 -11.78 -42.57 10.83
CA THR A 14 -10.45 -42.11 11.24
C THR A 14 -10.14 -42.54 12.67
N SER A 15 -8.86 -42.53 13.06
CA SER A 15 -8.42 -42.83 14.42
C SER A 15 -8.20 -41.54 15.20
N LEU A 16 -8.68 -41.51 16.44
CA LEU A 16 -8.36 -40.49 17.44
C LEU A 16 -6.99 -40.74 18.06
N VAL A 17 -6.44 -39.73 18.72
CA VAL A 17 -5.28 -39.87 19.61
C VAL A 17 -5.72 -40.77 20.78
N GLY A 18 -5.06 -41.92 20.91
CA GLY A 18 -5.48 -43.01 21.82
C GLY A 18 -5.97 -44.27 21.11
N GLY A 19 -6.29 -44.19 19.81
CA GLY A 19 -6.49 -45.34 18.93
C GLY A 19 -7.94 -45.72 18.64
N SER A 20 -8.91 -45.14 19.36
CA SER A 20 -10.33 -45.32 19.04
C SER A 20 -10.66 -44.85 17.61
N ARG A 21 -11.62 -45.51 16.96
CA ARG A 21 -12.06 -45.18 15.59
C ARG A 21 -13.41 -44.51 15.59
N VAL A 22 -13.53 -43.41 14.86
CA VAL A 22 -14.75 -42.61 14.73
C VAL A 22 -15.07 -42.33 13.26
N SER A 23 -16.32 -41.99 12.95
CA SER A 23 -16.68 -41.46 11.64
C SER A 23 -15.94 -40.14 11.39
N LYS A 24 -15.46 -39.91 10.17
CA LYS A 24 -14.90 -38.61 9.75
C LYS A 24 -15.92 -37.46 9.84
N SER A 25 -17.22 -37.79 9.89
CA SER A 25 -18.31 -36.84 10.05
C SER A 25 -18.74 -36.63 11.50
N SER A 26 -18.01 -37.17 12.49
CA SER A 26 -18.36 -36.95 13.89
C SER A 26 -18.07 -35.49 14.29
N LEU A 27 -18.84 -34.97 15.25
CA LEU A 27 -18.65 -33.60 15.75
C LEU A 27 -17.24 -33.38 16.28
N ARG A 28 -16.64 -34.39 16.92
CA ARG A 28 -15.25 -34.34 17.39
C ARG A 28 -14.26 -34.11 16.25
N VAL A 29 -14.43 -34.79 15.11
CA VAL A 29 -13.59 -34.61 13.92
C VAL A 29 -13.80 -33.23 13.31
N GLU A 30 -15.05 -32.76 13.22
CA GLU A 30 -15.37 -31.42 12.74
C GLU A 30 -14.71 -30.34 13.61
N CYS A 31 -14.69 -30.52 14.93
CA CYS A 31 -14.08 -29.56 15.87
C CYS A 31 -12.58 -29.39 15.60
N TYR A 32 -11.78 -30.45 15.69
CA TYR A 32 -10.33 -30.32 15.50
C TYR A 32 -9.97 -30.02 14.03
N GLY A 33 -10.80 -30.44 13.07
CA GLY A 33 -10.64 -30.07 11.66
C GLY A 33 -10.87 -28.58 11.40
N THR A 34 -11.88 -27.98 12.03
CA THR A 34 -12.12 -26.52 11.93
C THR A 34 -11.01 -25.72 12.63
N ILE A 35 -10.44 -26.25 13.73
CA ILE A 35 -9.26 -25.66 14.37
C ILE A 35 -8.05 -25.68 13.43
N ASP A 36 -7.83 -26.76 12.68
CA ASP A 36 -6.76 -26.85 11.68
C ASP A 36 -6.98 -25.87 10.51
N GLU A 37 -8.23 -25.67 10.08
CA GLU A 37 -8.59 -24.66 9.09
C GLU A 37 -8.28 -23.23 9.58
N ALA A 38 -8.63 -22.92 10.84
CA ALA A 38 -8.28 -21.63 11.47
C ALA A 38 -6.75 -21.46 11.54
N ASN A 39 -6.03 -22.51 11.93
CA ASN A 39 -4.58 -22.51 12.02
C ASN A 39 -3.90 -22.27 10.67
N SER A 40 -4.46 -22.88 9.61
CA SER A 40 -4.01 -22.69 8.23
C SER A 40 -4.23 -21.24 7.76
N MET A 41 -5.37 -20.63 8.11
CA MET A 41 -5.64 -19.23 7.76
C MET A 41 -4.76 -18.24 8.54
N LEU A 42 -4.45 -18.54 9.79
CA LEU A 42 -3.43 -17.82 10.55
C LEU A 42 -2.04 -17.94 9.91
N GLY A 43 -1.73 -19.08 9.30
CA GLY A 43 -0.51 -19.27 8.51
C GLY A 43 -0.42 -18.36 7.30
N LEU A 44 -1.56 -18.10 6.62
CA LEU A 44 -1.62 -17.13 5.53
C LEU A 44 -1.35 -15.70 6.03
N ALA A 45 -1.97 -15.30 7.14
CA ALA A 45 -1.72 -14.00 7.76
C ALA A 45 -0.25 -13.85 8.16
N TYR A 46 0.34 -14.88 8.77
CA TYR A 46 1.76 -14.93 9.13
C TYR A 46 2.68 -14.74 7.91
N ALA A 47 2.34 -15.32 6.76
CA ALA A 47 3.15 -15.18 5.55
C ALA A 47 3.07 -13.78 4.91
N GLN A 48 2.00 -13.03 5.18
CA GLN A 48 1.73 -11.75 4.51
C GLN A 48 2.09 -10.51 5.34
N THR A 49 2.26 -10.65 6.65
CA THR A 49 2.66 -9.53 7.53
C THR A 49 4.18 -9.50 7.77
N ASP A 50 4.75 -8.30 7.75
CA ASP A 50 6.12 -7.99 8.14
C ASP A 50 6.22 -7.52 9.61
N ARG A 51 5.09 -7.36 10.30
CA ARG A 51 5.03 -6.87 11.68
C ARG A 51 5.50 -7.93 12.66
N GLU A 52 6.69 -7.75 13.24
CA GLU A 52 7.31 -8.73 14.13
C GLU A 52 6.39 -9.17 15.29
N TYR A 53 5.72 -8.23 15.95
CA TYR A 53 4.81 -8.56 17.06
C TYR A 53 3.63 -9.43 16.60
N ILE A 54 3.04 -9.14 15.44
CA ILE A 54 1.93 -9.95 14.90
C ILE A 54 2.45 -11.33 14.49
N ARG A 55 3.59 -11.40 13.78
CA ARG A 55 4.21 -12.67 13.36
C ARG A 55 4.49 -13.60 14.54
N THR A 56 5.16 -13.08 15.57
CA THR A 56 5.55 -13.85 16.76
C THR A 56 4.33 -14.29 17.56
N THR A 57 3.33 -13.43 17.71
CA THR A 57 2.07 -13.75 18.40
C THR A 57 1.27 -14.80 17.64
N VAL A 58 1.09 -14.65 16.32
CA VAL A 58 0.41 -15.63 15.47
C VAL A 58 1.12 -16.98 15.55
N HIS A 59 2.44 -17.03 15.40
CA HIS A 59 3.19 -18.28 15.47
C HIS A 59 3.03 -19.00 16.82
N ARG A 60 3.01 -18.24 17.94
CA ARG A 60 2.71 -18.80 19.26
C ARG A 60 1.29 -19.37 19.32
N ILE A 61 0.30 -18.65 18.79
CA ILE A 61 -1.09 -19.12 18.70
C ILE A 61 -1.19 -20.41 17.87
N GLN A 62 -0.52 -20.49 16.71
CA GLN A 62 -0.52 -21.68 15.87
C GLN A 62 0.00 -22.92 16.63
N GLY A 63 1.07 -22.74 17.42
CA GLY A 63 1.58 -23.80 18.29
C GLY A 63 0.56 -24.26 19.34
N ARG A 64 -0.17 -23.34 19.96
CA ARG A 64 -1.23 -23.69 20.93
C ARG A 64 -2.47 -24.29 20.26
N LEU A 65 -2.80 -23.90 19.03
CA LEU A 65 -3.87 -24.52 18.25
C LEU A 65 -3.57 -25.99 17.93
N PHE A 66 -2.31 -26.37 17.72
CA PHE A 66 -1.94 -27.79 17.64
C PHE A 66 -2.22 -28.54 18.95
N SER A 67 -1.88 -27.96 20.10
CA SER A 67 -2.18 -28.57 21.41
C SER A 67 -3.69 -28.68 21.65
N LEU A 68 -4.45 -27.62 21.35
CA LEU A 68 -5.92 -27.62 21.41
C LEU A 68 -6.53 -28.70 20.50
N GLY A 69 -6.06 -28.79 19.26
CA GLY A 69 -6.49 -29.80 18.30
C GLY A 69 -6.18 -31.22 18.78
N ALA A 70 -5.00 -31.45 19.36
CA ALA A 70 -4.62 -32.74 19.92
C ALA A 70 -5.54 -33.15 21.09
N GLU A 71 -5.92 -32.21 21.95
CA GLU A 71 -6.86 -32.47 23.05
C GLU A 71 -8.26 -32.82 22.55
N LEU A 72 -8.79 -32.06 21.58
CA LEU A 72 -10.09 -32.35 20.95
C LEU A 72 -10.06 -33.69 20.20
N ALA A 73 -8.93 -34.04 19.59
CA ALA A 73 -8.72 -35.28 18.88
C ALA A 73 -8.41 -36.49 19.77
N SER A 74 -8.38 -36.34 21.10
CA SER A 74 -8.05 -37.43 22.03
C SER A 74 -9.27 -38.14 22.62
N ASP A 75 -9.20 -39.47 22.74
CA ASP A 75 -10.06 -40.23 23.65
C ASP A 75 -9.48 -40.22 25.08
N GLU A 76 -10.11 -40.93 26.03
CA GLU A 76 -9.65 -40.96 27.43
C GLU A 76 -8.18 -41.42 27.57
N GLN A 77 -7.77 -42.42 26.78
CA GLN A 77 -6.42 -42.96 26.79
C GLN A 77 -5.42 -41.97 26.19
N GLY A 78 -5.76 -41.37 25.04
CA GLY A 78 -4.95 -40.32 24.42
C GLY A 78 -4.80 -39.09 25.31
N ALA A 79 -5.89 -38.66 25.96
CA ALA A 79 -5.91 -37.49 26.80
C ALA A 79 -5.03 -37.65 28.05
N ALA A 80 -4.89 -38.87 28.58
CA ALA A 80 -3.98 -39.15 29.69
C ALA A 80 -2.49 -39.01 29.30
N GLY A 81 -2.15 -39.30 28.04
CA GLY A 81 -0.77 -39.23 27.53
C GLY A 81 -0.34 -37.85 27.00
N LEU A 82 -1.27 -36.91 26.84
CA LEU A 82 -0.97 -35.58 26.33
C LEU A 82 -0.23 -34.69 27.35
N THR A 83 0.93 -34.19 26.93
CA THR A 83 1.68 -33.14 27.63
C THR A 83 1.40 -31.77 26.98
N GLY A 84 1.57 -30.69 27.75
CA GLY A 84 1.43 -29.33 27.22
C GLY A 84 0.00 -28.92 26.83
N LYS A 85 -1.00 -29.47 27.53
CA LYS A 85 -2.42 -29.11 27.37
C LYS A 85 -2.65 -27.61 27.55
N ILE A 86 -3.74 -27.09 26.99
CA ILE A 86 -4.20 -25.72 27.19
C ILE A 86 -4.44 -25.46 28.68
N SER A 87 -3.86 -24.36 29.15
CA SER A 87 -3.89 -23.90 30.54
C SER A 87 -4.56 -22.53 30.67
N GLU A 88 -4.81 -22.08 31.90
CA GLU A 88 -5.30 -20.71 32.14
C GLU A 88 -4.28 -19.64 31.73
N GLU A 89 -2.99 -19.96 31.74
CA GLU A 89 -1.94 -19.05 31.28
C GLU A 89 -2.05 -18.76 29.77
N ASP A 90 -2.54 -19.72 28.99
CA ASP A 90 -2.81 -19.52 27.57
C ASP A 90 -3.99 -18.58 27.33
N VAL A 91 -5.02 -18.65 28.18
CA VAL A 91 -6.16 -17.73 28.14
C VAL A 91 -5.71 -16.32 28.52
N ALA A 92 -4.98 -16.19 29.63
CA ALA A 92 -4.41 -14.92 30.08
C ALA A 92 -3.46 -14.31 29.04
N PHE A 93 -2.71 -15.13 28.30
CA PHE A 93 -1.88 -14.66 27.19
C PHE A 93 -2.73 -14.01 26.09
N LEU A 94 -3.86 -14.60 25.70
CA LEU A 94 -4.74 -14.03 24.68
C LEU A 94 -5.38 -12.71 25.15
N GLU A 95 -5.78 -12.63 26.41
CA GLU A 95 -6.28 -11.39 27.02
C GLU A 95 -5.22 -10.29 26.97
N GLY A 96 -3.97 -10.61 27.34
CA GLY A 96 -2.85 -9.66 27.22
C GLY A 96 -2.53 -9.23 25.78
N VAL A 97 -2.80 -10.08 24.78
CA VAL A 97 -2.70 -9.69 23.35
C VAL A 97 -3.78 -8.66 23.02
N VAL A 98 -5.01 -8.88 23.47
CA VAL A 98 -6.12 -7.92 23.26
C VAL A 98 -5.80 -6.57 23.90
N ASP A 99 -5.35 -6.58 25.16
CA ASP A 99 -5.00 -5.35 25.89
C ASP A 99 -3.91 -4.57 25.16
N LYS A 100 -2.80 -5.23 24.81
CA LYS A 100 -1.68 -4.59 24.11
C LYS A 100 -2.05 -4.03 22.74
N CYS A 101 -2.89 -4.73 21.98
CA CYS A 101 -3.38 -4.21 20.70
C CYS A 101 -4.32 -3.01 20.90
N THR A 102 -5.13 -3.03 21.95
CA THR A 102 -6.10 -1.96 22.27
C THR A 102 -5.39 -0.69 22.77
N GLU A 103 -4.24 -0.81 23.44
CA GLU A 103 -3.40 0.34 23.79
C GLU A 103 -2.97 1.15 22.56
N THR A 104 -2.72 0.48 21.44
CA THR A 104 -2.29 1.14 20.19
C THR A 104 -3.48 1.63 19.36
N THR A 105 -4.48 0.77 19.17
CA THR A 105 -5.61 1.02 18.27
C THR A 105 -6.72 1.87 18.91
N GLY A 106 -6.66 2.06 20.22
CA GLY A 106 -7.68 2.74 21.00
C GLY A 106 -9.00 1.96 21.10
N LYS A 107 -9.93 2.51 21.89
CA LYS A 107 -11.24 1.89 22.10
C LYS A 107 -12.08 1.94 20.82
N GLN A 108 -12.44 0.77 20.32
CA GLN A 108 -13.30 0.67 19.14
C GLN A 108 -14.75 1.03 19.51
N THR A 109 -15.31 2.03 18.83
CA THR A 109 -16.68 2.54 19.08
C THR A 109 -17.67 2.18 17.98
N HIS A 110 -17.19 1.66 16.84
CA HIS A 110 -17.97 1.35 15.67
C HIS A 110 -17.47 0.05 15.02
N PHE A 111 -18.32 -0.58 14.21
CA PHE A 111 -17.93 -1.74 13.41
C PHE A 111 -16.96 -1.33 12.29
N VAL A 112 -16.01 -2.22 12.01
CA VAL A 112 -14.99 -2.04 10.99
C VAL A 112 -15.23 -3.01 9.84
N ILE A 113 -15.05 -2.53 8.61
CA ILE A 113 -15.11 -3.35 7.41
C ILE A 113 -13.75 -4.06 7.26
N PRO A 114 -13.71 -5.39 7.24
CA PRO A 114 -12.46 -6.13 7.18
C PRO A 114 -11.77 -6.02 5.82
N GLY A 115 -10.44 -5.88 5.82
CA GLY A 115 -9.60 -6.08 4.62
C GLY A 115 -8.92 -4.83 4.07
N VAL A 116 -8.30 -4.02 4.93
CA VAL A 116 -7.47 -2.86 4.52
C VAL A 116 -6.20 -3.30 3.76
N ASP A 117 -5.69 -4.48 4.08
CA ASP A 117 -4.53 -5.12 3.46
C ASP A 117 -4.67 -6.65 3.51
N PRO A 118 -3.86 -7.41 2.74
CA PRO A 118 -3.96 -8.87 2.69
C PRO A 118 -3.83 -9.55 4.05
N ALA A 119 -2.90 -9.11 4.90
CA ALA A 119 -2.65 -9.75 6.19
C ALA A 119 -3.80 -9.53 7.17
N SER A 120 -4.35 -8.31 7.25
CA SER A 120 -5.55 -8.03 8.07
C SER A 120 -6.78 -8.78 7.55
N ALA A 121 -6.96 -8.87 6.22
CA ALA A 121 -8.03 -9.66 5.63
C ALA A 121 -7.93 -11.13 6.05
N ALA A 122 -6.74 -11.72 6.00
CA ALA A 122 -6.51 -13.09 6.43
C ALA A 122 -6.81 -13.30 7.92
N LEU A 123 -6.41 -12.36 8.79
CA LEU A 123 -6.75 -12.39 10.22
C LEU A 123 -8.26 -12.31 10.46
N HIS A 124 -8.97 -11.46 9.74
CA HIS A 124 -10.44 -11.37 9.85
C HIS A 124 -11.16 -12.65 9.41
N VAL A 125 -10.65 -13.35 8.39
CA VAL A 125 -11.20 -14.66 8.01
C VAL A 125 -10.83 -15.72 9.06
N ALA A 126 -9.58 -15.73 9.55
CA ALA A 126 -9.20 -16.64 10.64
C ALA A 126 -10.11 -16.46 11.87
N ARG A 127 -10.43 -15.22 12.24
CA ARG A 127 -11.38 -14.89 13.32
C ARG A 127 -12.76 -15.52 13.09
N THR A 128 -13.32 -15.47 11.88
CA THR A 128 -14.64 -16.06 11.62
C THR A 128 -14.60 -17.59 11.65
N ILE A 129 -13.50 -18.20 11.23
CA ILE A 129 -13.27 -19.65 11.34
C ILE A 129 -13.13 -20.07 12.80
N VAL A 130 -12.39 -19.31 13.63
CA VAL A 130 -12.31 -19.56 15.08
C VAL A 130 -13.70 -19.53 15.72
N ARG A 131 -14.54 -18.54 15.36
CA ARG A 131 -15.94 -18.48 15.83
C ARG A 131 -16.80 -19.64 15.31
N ARG A 132 -16.47 -20.22 14.15
CA ARG A 132 -17.11 -21.45 13.67
C ARG A 132 -16.67 -22.66 14.49
N ALA A 133 -15.38 -22.80 14.77
CA ALA A 133 -14.84 -23.83 15.64
C ALA A 133 -15.46 -23.74 17.06
N GLU A 134 -15.63 -22.53 17.59
CA GLU A 134 -16.31 -22.29 18.86
C GLU A 134 -17.71 -22.93 18.90
N ARG A 135 -18.53 -22.69 17.87
CA ARG A 135 -19.88 -23.27 17.77
C ARG A 135 -19.85 -24.79 17.70
N HIS A 136 -18.87 -25.36 16.99
CA HIS A 136 -18.71 -26.82 16.93
C HIS A 136 -18.32 -27.39 18.29
N VAL A 137 -17.43 -26.73 19.03
CA VAL A 137 -17.02 -27.17 20.37
C VAL A 137 -18.17 -27.05 21.37
N VAL A 138 -18.99 -26.00 21.28
CA VAL A 138 -20.21 -25.88 22.09
C VAL A 138 -21.17 -27.02 21.80
N ALA A 139 -21.44 -27.32 20.51
CA ALA A 139 -22.30 -28.44 20.13
C ALA A 139 -21.73 -29.80 20.56
N LEU A 140 -20.40 -29.98 20.51
CA LEU A 140 -19.75 -31.19 21.03
C LEU A 140 -19.95 -31.34 22.54
N ALA A 141 -19.87 -30.25 23.29
CA ALA A 141 -20.01 -30.24 24.75
C ALA A 141 -21.43 -30.63 25.23
N GLU A 142 -22.44 -30.55 24.36
CA GLU A 142 -23.80 -31.04 24.66
C GLU A 142 -23.89 -32.58 24.68
N HIS A 143 -22.93 -33.27 24.05
CA HIS A 143 -22.94 -34.72 23.88
C HIS A 143 -21.75 -35.43 24.52
N GLU A 144 -20.61 -34.77 24.62
CA GLU A 144 -19.35 -35.33 25.10
C GLU A 144 -18.67 -34.39 26.11
N PRO A 145 -17.93 -34.92 27.11
CA PRO A 145 -17.22 -34.06 28.05
C PRO A 145 -16.10 -33.28 27.35
N VAL A 146 -16.16 -31.96 27.44
CA VAL A 146 -15.11 -31.04 26.96
C VAL A 146 -14.62 -30.19 28.14
N ARG A 147 -13.30 -30.03 28.26
CA ARG A 147 -12.71 -29.17 29.30
C ARG A 147 -13.11 -27.71 29.06
N GLU A 148 -13.65 -27.06 30.08
CA GLU A 148 -14.11 -25.66 30.00
C GLU A 148 -13.03 -24.68 29.51
N VAL A 149 -11.77 -24.91 29.90
CA VAL A 149 -10.65 -24.04 29.48
C VAL A 149 -10.48 -24.00 27.96
N LEU A 150 -10.85 -25.06 27.23
CA LEU A 150 -10.77 -25.08 25.77
C LEU A 150 -11.81 -24.14 25.15
N ALA A 151 -13.06 -24.19 25.64
CA ALA A 151 -14.12 -23.29 25.21
C ALA A 151 -13.76 -21.83 25.53
N ARG A 152 -13.22 -21.58 26.73
CA ARG A 152 -12.68 -20.27 27.14
C ARG A 152 -11.58 -19.78 26.19
N TYR A 153 -10.60 -20.63 25.89
CA TYR A 153 -9.49 -20.30 25.01
C TYR A 153 -9.95 -19.94 23.60
N ILE A 154 -10.84 -20.74 22.99
CA ILE A 154 -11.34 -20.48 21.63
C ILE A 154 -12.15 -19.17 21.56
N ASN A 155 -12.97 -18.91 22.58
CA ASN A 155 -13.72 -17.66 22.68
C ASN A 155 -12.78 -16.44 22.70
N ARG A 156 -11.78 -16.44 23.60
CA ARG A 156 -10.77 -15.37 23.69
C ARG A 156 -9.88 -15.27 22.47
N LEU A 157 -9.63 -16.39 21.80
CA LEU A 157 -8.83 -16.39 20.58
C LEU A 157 -9.50 -15.57 19.48
N SER A 158 -10.83 -15.60 19.38
CA SER A 158 -11.54 -14.80 18.39
C SER A 158 -11.35 -13.30 18.62
N ASP A 159 -11.29 -12.86 19.89
CA ASP A 159 -11.01 -11.47 20.25
C ASP A 159 -9.54 -11.10 20.02
N ALA A 160 -8.60 -11.97 20.39
CA ALA A 160 -7.17 -11.73 20.14
C ALA A 160 -6.86 -11.62 18.64
N VAL A 161 -7.45 -12.49 17.81
CA VAL A 161 -7.26 -12.43 16.35
C VAL A 161 -7.91 -11.18 15.76
N TYR A 162 -9.05 -10.74 16.29
CA TYR A 162 -9.65 -9.45 15.92
C TYR A 162 -8.73 -8.28 16.26
N ALA A 163 -8.16 -8.27 17.48
CA ALA A 163 -7.28 -7.21 17.95
C ALA A 163 -5.99 -7.13 17.11
N LEU A 164 -5.41 -8.28 16.73
CA LEU A 164 -4.28 -8.35 15.79
C LEU A 164 -4.65 -7.83 14.40
N ALA A 165 -5.85 -8.14 13.90
CA ALA A 165 -6.32 -7.61 12.62
C ALA A 165 -6.39 -6.08 12.65
N ARG A 166 -6.96 -5.50 13.71
CA ARG A 166 -7.03 -4.05 13.89
C ARG A 166 -5.66 -3.40 14.02
N LEU A 167 -4.75 -4.02 14.76
CA LEU A 167 -3.38 -3.53 14.88
C LEU A 167 -2.65 -3.50 13.53
N GLN A 168 -2.80 -4.55 12.71
CA GLN A 168 -2.25 -4.57 11.34
C GLN A 168 -2.79 -3.39 10.52
N GLU A 169 -4.11 -3.19 10.54
CA GLU A 169 -4.80 -2.15 9.77
C GLU A 169 -4.32 -0.74 10.18
N ASP A 170 -4.27 -0.46 11.48
CA ASP A 170 -3.88 0.85 11.99
C ASP A 170 -2.40 1.16 11.68
N LEU A 171 -1.49 0.19 11.84
CA LEU A 171 -0.08 0.37 11.47
C LEU A 171 0.10 0.61 9.96
N THR A 172 -0.64 -0.12 9.12
CA THR A 172 -0.62 0.10 7.67
C THR A 172 -1.18 1.46 7.28
N GLN A 173 -2.22 1.94 7.95
CA GLN A 173 -2.76 3.29 7.72
C GLN A 173 -1.77 4.37 8.15
N GLU A 174 -1.12 4.23 9.30
CA GLU A 174 -0.11 5.15 9.79
C GLU A 174 1.05 5.30 8.79
N GLU A 175 1.55 4.19 8.25
CA GLU A 175 2.61 4.22 7.24
C GLU A 175 2.18 4.91 5.95
N ARG A 176 0.96 4.62 5.46
CA ARG A 176 0.41 5.30 4.27
C ARG A 176 0.29 6.80 4.50
N LEU A 177 -0.22 7.21 5.65
CA LEU A 177 -0.35 8.62 6.01
C LEU A 177 1.02 9.29 6.12
N ARG A 178 1.99 8.66 6.80
CA ARG A 178 3.36 9.17 6.93
C ARG A 178 4.03 9.33 5.57
N ALA A 179 3.86 8.38 4.66
CA ALA A 179 4.40 8.46 3.31
C ALA A 179 3.79 9.63 2.53
N GLN A 180 2.46 9.83 2.63
CA GLN A 180 1.77 10.95 1.99
C GLN A 180 2.22 12.31 2.55
N VAL A 181 2.29 12.45 3.87
CA VAL A 181 2.75 13.69 4.53
C VAL A 181 4.20 13.97 4.15
N THR A 182 5.08 12.96 4.17
CA THR A 182 6.48 13.11 3.76
C THR A 182 6.60 13.55 2.30
N ALA A 183 5.80 12.97 1.41
CA ALA A 183 5.77 13.35 0.01
C ALA A 183 5.28 14.81 -0.18
N LEU A 184 4.24 15.22 0.55
CA LEU A 184 3.71 16.58 0.52
C LEU A 184 4.73 17.61 1.05
N VAL A 185 5.33 17.33 2.20
CA VAL A 185 6.37 18.17 2.81
C VAL A 185 7.58 18.24 1.88
N ARG A 186 8.01 17.12 1.29
CA ARG A 186 9.11 17.12 0.32
C ARG A 186 8.76 17.96 -0.91
N LYS A 187 7.54 17.86 -1.45
CA LYS A 187 7.08 18.70 -2.57
C LYS A 187 7.16 20.18 -2.21
N GLN A 188 6.81 20.54 -0.97
CA GLN A 188 6.78 21.92 -0.50
C GLN A 188 8.17 22.48 -0.13
N LEU A 189 9.06 21.64 0.42
CA LEU A 189 10.46 21.97 0.71
C LEU A 189 11.38 21.87 -0.51
N SER A 190 10.98 21.12 -1.56
CA SER A 190 11.66 21.11 -2.86
C SER A 190 11.30 22.29 -3.76
N ALA A 191 10.49 23.22 -3.27
CA ALA A 191 10.44 24.55 -3.86
C ALA A 191 11.87 25.14 -3.78
N PRO A 192 12.51 25.51 -4.89
CA PRO A 192 13.92 25.89 -4.86
C PRO A 192 14.14 27.09 -3.93
N GLU A 193 14.89 26.90 -2.83
CA GLU A 193 15.41 27.98 -1.99
C GLU A 193 16.55 28.79 -2.66
N GLY A 194 16.78 28.58 -3.96
CA GLY A 194 17.53 29.51 -4.81
C GLY A 194 16.65 29.89 -5.99
N GLY A 195 16.23 31.16 -6.05
CA GLY A 195 15.60 31.68 -7.26
C GLY A 195 16.55 31.53 -8.45
N LEU A 196 16.00 31.36 -9.64
CA LEU A 196 16.77 31.47 -10.88
C LEU A 196 17.52 32.81 -10.88
N PRO A 197 18.63 32.93 -11.64
CA PRO A 197 19.30 34.22 -11.78
C PRO A 197 18.33 35.29 -12.30
N PRO A 198 18.68 36.59 -12.19
CA PRO A 198 17.83 37.65 -12.70
C PRO A 198 17.38 37.39 -14.14
N PHE A 199 16.08 37.60 -14.39
CA PHE A 199 15.49 37.46 -15.71
C PHE A 199 16.13 38.49 -16.65
N SER A 200 17.02 38.03 -17.51
CA SER A 200 17.80 38.84 -18.43
C SER A 200 18.12 38.04 -19.68
N LEU A 201 18.33 38.71 -20.81
CA LEU A 201 18.69 38.03 -22.04
C LEU A 201 19.95 37.15 -21.88
N ALA A 202 20.93 37.61 -21.08
CA ALA A 202 22.13 36.84 -20.77
C ALA A 202 21.82 35.54 -20.00
N SER A 203 20.91 35.58 -19.01
CA SER A 203 20.46 34.37 -18.32
C SER A 203 19.73 33.41 -19.27
N LEU A 204 18.85 33.94 -20.13
CA LEU A 204 18.08 33.14 -21.09
C LEU A 204 18.97 32.50 -22.16
N GLN A 205 19.98 33.22 -22.65
CA GLN A 205 20.98 32.68 -23.59
C GLN A 205 21.79 31.54 -22.96
N ARG A 206 22.17 31.66 -21.69
CA ARG A 206 22.84 30.55 -20.96
C ARG A 206 21.93 29.33 -20.82
N MET A 207 20.65 29.53 -20.49
CA MET A 207 19.68 28.43 -20.44
C MET A 207 19.50 27.77 -21.81
N ALA A 208 19.36 28.56 -22.87
CA ALA A 208 19.21 28.05 -24.22
C ALA A 208 20.45 27.24 -24.65
N GLN A 209 21.66 27.69 -24.31
CA GLN A 209 22.90 26.95 -24.58
C GLN A 209 22.94 25.60 -23.83
N ARG A 210 22.51 25.57 -22.56
CA ARG A 210 22.38 24.33 -21.79
C ARG A 210 21.30 23.40 -22.38
N ALA A 211 20.19 23.96 -22.86
CA ALA A 211 19.16 23.20 -23.55
C ALA A 211 19.74 22.52 -24.80
N VAL A 212 20.54 23.25 -25.60
CA VAL A 212 21.25 22.70 -26.77
C VAL A 212 22.24 21.60 -26.37
N GLU A 213 23.01 21.80 -25.30
CA GLU A 213 23.94 20.79 -24.79
C GLU A 213 23.21 19.49 -24.43
N ARG A 214 22.13 19.60 -23.64
CA ARG A 214 21.36 18.43 -23.19
C ARG A 214 20.63 17.74 -24.34
N ALA A 215 20.05 18.53 -25.24
CA ALA A 215 19.45 18.04 -26.47
C ALA A 215 20.46 17.26 -27.33
N GLY A 216 21.70 17.75 -27.43
CA GLY A 216 22.81 17.06 -28.09
C GLY A 216 23.17 15.72 -27.43
N GLN A 217 23.23 15.67 -26.10
CA GLN A 217 23.46 14.42 -25.35
C GLN A 217 22.36 13.37 -25.60
N LEU A 218 21.11 13.83 -25.77
CA LEU A 218 19.95 12.98 -26.03
C LEU A 218 19.74 12.67 -27.52
N GLY A 219 20.53 13.28 -28.42
CA GLY A 219 20.39 13.10 -29.86
C GLY A 219 19.08 13.63 -30.43
N VAL A 220 18.44 14.61 -29.78
CA VAL A 220 17.12 15.13 -30.18
C VAL A 220 17.19 16.65 -30.41
N PRO A 221 17.03 17.15 -31.65
CA PRO A 221 17.07 18.58 -31.92
C PRO A 221 15.77 19.25 -31.45
N VAL A 222 15.90 20.33 -30.66
CA VAL A 222 14.76 21.04 -30.05
C VAL A 222 14.71 22.53 -30.37
N VAL A 223 13.56 23.14 -30.10
CA VAL A 223 13.37 24.58 -29.96
C VAL A 223 13.32 24.91 -28.47
N PHE A 224 14.06 25.94 -28.05
CA PHE A 224 13.95 26.59 -26.75
C PHE A 224 13.28 27.95 -26.92
N SER A 225 12.35 28.30 -26.04
CA SER A 225 11.69 29.60 -25.99
C SER A 225 11.62 30.14 -24.57
N ALA A 226 11.66 31.46 -24.44
CA ALA A 226 11.44 32.15 -23.17
C ALA A 226 10.56 33.38 -23.35
N VAL A 227 9.66 33.60 -22.41
CA VAL A 227 8.73 34.74 -22.37
C VAL A 227 8.92 35.56 -21.09
N ASP A 228 8.67 36.87 -21.16
CA ASP A 228 8.64 37.76 -19.99
C ASP A 228 7.36 37.59 -19.15
N SER A 229 7.23 38.36 -18.08
CA SER A 229 6.05 38.35 -17.19
C SER A 229 4.74 38.73 -17.90
N GLY A 230 4.81 39.50 -19.00
CA GLY A 230 3.67 39.80 -19.85
C GLY A 230 3.31 38.68 -20.83
N GLY A 231 4.09 37.60 -20.88
CA GLY A 231 3.94 36.51 -21.83
C GLY A 231 4.47 36.84 -23.23
N ASN A 232 5.28 37.89 -23.38
CA ASN A 232 5.88 38.26 -24.66
C ASN A 232 7.16 37.45 -24.90
N LEU A 233 7.36 36.96 -26.12
CA LEU A 233 8.54 36.20 -26.49
C LEU A 233 9.80 37.08 -26.42
N VAL A 234 10.77 36.67 -25.60
CA VAL A 234 12.05 37.37 -25.41
C VAL A 234 13.19 36.65 -26.14
N LEU A 235 13.17 35.31 -26.13
CA LEU A 235 14.17 34.49 -26.80
C LEU A 235 13.52 33.29 -27.45
N LEU A 236 13.92 32.99 -28.69
CA LEU A 236 13.65 31.72 -29.36
C LEU A 236 14.93 31.24 -30.02
N GLN A 237 15.33 30.00 -29.71
CA GLN A 237 16.50 29.36 -30.29
C GLN A 237 16.09 27.98 -30.83
N ARG A 238 16.20 27.81 -32.14
CA ARG A 238 15.89 26.56 -32.83
C ARG A 238 17.17 25.86 -33.24
N MET A 239 17.33 24.62 -32.83
CA MET A 239 18.42 23.77 -33.32
C MET A 239 18.19 23.39 -34.79
N GLU A 240 19.28 23.22 -35.54
CA GLU A 240 19.21 22.59 -36.85
C GLU A 240 18.59 21.19 -36.72
N GLY A 241 17.72 20.82 -37.67
CA GLY A 241 16.99 19.54 -37.63
C GLY A 241 15.76 19.51 -36.71
N ALA A 242 15.50 20.54 -35.90
CA ALA A 242 14.31 20.57 -35.05
C ALA A 242 13.03 20.75 -35.89
N LEU A 243 11.96 20.08 -35.47
CA LEU A 243 10.65 20.10 -36.15
C LEU A 243 10.09 21.53 -36.26
N LEU A 244 9.52 21.88 -37.41
CA LEU A 244 8.94 23.21 -37.64
C LEU A 244 7.78 23.51 -36.66
N GLY A 245 6.94 22.52 -36.37
CA GLY A 245 5.84 22.65 -35.41
C GLY A 245 6.31 22.92 -33.96
N SER A 246 7.58 22.63 -33.63
CA SER A 246 8.12 22.91 -32.31
C SER A 246 8.31 24.40 -32.02
N VAL A 247 8.29 25.26 -33.05
CA VAL A 247 8.45 26.72 -32.89
C VAL A 247 7.29 27.26 -32.06
N ASP A 248 6.06 27.02 -32.51
CA ASP A 248 4.85 27.50 -31.83
C ASP A 248 4.59 26.72 -30.54
N VAL A 249 4.86 25.40 -30.52
CA VAL A 249 4.68 24.57 -29.32
C VAL A 249 5.63 25.00 -28.19
N SER A 250 6.89 25.29 -28.50
CA SER A 250 7.86 25.76 -27.51
C SER A 250 7.45 27.12 -26.94
N ALA A 251 7.06 28.07 -27.81
CA ALA A 251 6.57 29.37 -27.38
C ALA A 251 5.27 29.26 -26.55
N GLY A 252 4.33 28.40 -26.97
CA GLY A 252 3.09 28.13 -26.26
C GLY A 252 3.32 27.49 -24.88
N LYS A 253 4.30 26.57 -24.76
CA LYS A 253 4.72 26.01 -23.46
C LYS A 253 5.25 27.08 -22.52
N ALA A 254 6.10 27.97 -23.02
CA ALA A 254 6.65 29.09 -22.24
C ALA A 254 5.54 30.06 -21.78
N TYR A 255 4.66 30.44 -22.71
CA TYR A 255 3.49 31.29 -22.42
C TYR A 255 2.57 30.66 -21.37
N THR A 256 2.21 29.39 -21.55
CA THR A 256 1.33 28.65 -20.64
C THR A 256 1.93 28.61 -19.24
N ALA A 257 3.22 28.32 -19.12
CA ALA A 257 3.88 28.24 -17.83
C ALA A 257 3.94 29.59 -17.10
N ASN A 258 4.11 30.70 -17.84
CA ASN A 258 4.03 32.04 -17.28
C ASN A 258 2.59 32.42 -16.88
N ALA A 259 1.62 32.21 -17.78
CA ALA A 259 0.23 32.63 -17.60
C ALA A 259 -0.46 31.92 -16.42
N PHE A 260 -0.20 30.63 -16.25
CA PHE A 260 -0.79 29.81 -15.19
C PHE A 260 0.15 29.61 -13.99
N GLN A 261 1.36 30.17 -14.04
CA GLN A 261 2.36 30.11 -12.97
C GLN A 261 2.69 28.67 -12.51
N MET A 262 2.60 27.70 -13.43
CA MET A 262 2.82 26.29 -13.15
C MET A 262 3.38 25.55 -14.38
N PRO A 263 4.05 24.40 -14.21
CA PRO A 263 4.52 23.61 -15.34
C PRO A 263 3.37 23.11 -16.24
N THR A 264 3.62 23.03 -17.54
CA THR A 264 2.58 22.67 -18.53
C THR A 264 2.02 21.26 -18.37
N HIS A 265 2.81 20.32 -17.84
CA HIS A 265 2.35 18.96 -17.53
C HIS A 265 1.42 18.91 -16.31
N GLU A 266 1.59 19.80 -15.33
CA GLU A 266 0.68 19.90 -14.19
C GLU A 266 -0.66 20.49 -14.62
N LEU A 267 -0.64 21.56 -15.44
CA LEU A 267 -1.85 22.10 -16.04
C LEU A 267 -2.56 21.06 -16.91
N GLY A 268 -1.81 20.27 -17.70
CA GLY A 268 -2.35 19.19 -18.50
C GLY A 268 -3.07 18.11 -17.70
N GLN A 269 -2.58 17.78 -16.50
CA GLN A 269 -3.28 16.85 -15.60
C GLN A 269 -4.59 17.45 -15.08
N ALA A 270 -4.60 18.75 -14.74
CA ALA A 270 -5.81 19.45 -14.30
C ALA A 270 -6.84 19.67 -15.41
N ALA A 271 -6.41 19.70 -16.67
CA ALA A 271 -7.24 19.94 -17.85
C ALA A 271 -7.83 18.66 -18.49
N ARG A 272 -7.69 17.49 -17.84
CA ARG A 272 -8.32 16.24 -18.29
C ARG A 272 -9.86 16.33 -18.24
N PRO A 273 -10.61 15.48 -18.97
CA PRO A 273 -12.08 15.48 -18.98
C PRO A 273 -12.74 15.41 -17.60
N ASP A 274 -12.11 14.75 -16.65
CA ASP A 274 -12.52 14.61 -15.25
C ASP A 274 -11.87 15.65 -14.31
N GLY A 275 -11.02 16.52 -14.86
CA GLY A 275 -10.23 17.50 -14.13
C GLY A 275 -10.94 18.84 -13.93
N PRO A 276 -10.53 19.63 -12.92
CA PRO A 276 -11.17 20.88 -12.56
C PRO A 276 -10.99 22.01 -13.60
N LEU A 277 -10.06 21.86 -14.55
CA LEU A 277 -9.75 22.86 -15.59
C LEU A 277 -10.01 22.33 -17.00
N TYR A 278 -10.94 21.40 -17.16
CA TYR A 278 -11.29 20.86 -18.47
C TYR A 278 -11.67 21.97 -19.47
N GLY A 279 -11.07 21.94 -20.66
CA GLY A 279 -11.29 22.91 -21.73
C GLY A 279 -10.55 24.25 -21.58
N ILE A 280 -9.61 24.36 -20.64
CA ILE A 280 -8.84 25.60 -20.42
C ILE A 280 -8.04 26.04 -21.65
N ASP A 281 -7.65 25.12 -22.54
CA ASP A 281 -6.96 25.40 -23.79
C ASP A 281 -7.78 26.25 -24.78
N ALA A 282 -9.11 26.20 -24.68
CA ALA A 282 -9.99 27.04 -25.48
C ALA A 282 -10.03 28.51 -25.00
N SER A 283 -9.53 28.82 -23.81
CA SER A 283 -9.55 30.18 -23.26
C SER A 283 -8.60 31.15 -23.96
N ALA A 284 -7.54 30.62 -24.58
CA ALA A 284 -6.62 31.38 -25.43
C ALA A 284 -6.19 30.51 -26.63
N PRO A 285 -7.04 30.44 -27.68
CA PRO A 285 -6.83 29.54 -28.81
C PRO A 285 -5.44 29.67 -29.41
N GLY A 286 -4.76 28.53 -29.55
CA GLY A 286 -3.42 28.44 -30.14
C GLY A 286 -2.27 28.88 -29.25
N LYS A 287 -2.52 29.33 -28.01
CA LYS A 287 -1.46 29.77 -27.08
C LYS A 287 -1.21 28.78 -25.93
N ILE A 288 -2.22 28.02 -25.54
CA ILE A 288 -2.15 27.11 -24.38
C ILE A 288 -1.69 25.73 -24.83
N VAL A 289 -0.67 25.20 -24.16
CA VAL A 289 -0.13 23.86 -24.40
C VAL A 289 -0.22 23.02 -23.13
N LEU A 290 -0.96 21.92 -23.20
CA LEU A 290 -1.34 21.07 -22.06
C LEU A 290 -0.45 19.82 -21.88
N PHE A 291 0.76 19.83 -22.44
CA PHE A 291 1.72 18.75 -22.27
C PHE A 291 3.11 19.27 -21.92
N GLY A 292 3.92 18.42 -21.29
CA GLY A 292 5.16 18.80 -20.62
C GLY A 292 6.23 19.42 -21.53
N GLY A 293 7.12 20.20 -20.90
CA GLY A 293 8.21 20.94 -21.54
C GLY A 293 8.22 22.44 -21.26
N GLY A 294 7.16 22.98 -20.62
CA GLY A 294 7.13 24.37 -20.15
C GLY A 294 7.20 24.49 -18.62
N PHE A 295 7.97 25.48 -18.14
CA PHE A 295 8.20 25.73 -16.71
C PHE A 295 8.22 27.24 -16.39
N PRO A 296 7.67 27.66 -15.23
CA PRO A 296 7.71 29.05 -14.81
C PRO A 296 9.15 29.48 -14.46
N TYR A 297 9.52 30.71 -14.82
CA TYR A 297 10.78 31.32 -14.43
C TYR A 297 10.61 32.05 -13.10
N VAL A 298 11.11 31.46 -12.01
CA VAL A 298 10.90 31.97 -10.64
C VAL A 298 12.17 32.62 -10.10
N VAL A 299 12.09 33.90 -9.72
CA VAL A 299 13.17 34.65 -9.06
C VAL A 299 12.65 35.14 -7.71
N ASN A 300 13.34 34.83 -6.61
CA ASN A 300 12.94 35.23 -5.25
C ASN A 300 11.47 34.91 -4.93
N GLY A 301 11.00 33.72 -5.32
CA GLY A 301 9.62 33.27 -5.10
C GLY A 301 8.56 33.92 -5.99
N LYS A 302 8.93 34.78 -6.96
CA LYS A 302 8.00 35.41 -7.91
C LYS A 302 8.22 34.88 -9.32
N VAL A 303 7.13 34.53 -10.01
CA VAL A 303 7.15 34.23 -11.45
C VAL A 303 7.41 35.52 -12.21
N VAL A 304 8.50 35.56 -12.98
CA VAL A 304 8.92 36.73 -13.79
C VAL A 304 8.96 36.42 -15.28
N GLY A 305 8.51 35.23 -15.68
CA GLY A 305 8.47 34.76 -17.05
C GLY A 305 8.22 33.25 -17.12
N GLY A 306 8.44 32.67 -18.30
CA GLY A 306 8.34 31.23 -18.51
C GLY A 306 9.31 30.76 -19.58
N ILE A 307 9.70 29.48 -19.51
CA ILE A 307 10.49 28.83 -20.57
C ILE A 307 9.71 27.65 -21.15
N GLY A 308 10.05 27.29 -22.38
CA GLY A 308 9.47 26.16 -23.10
C GLY A 308 10.54 25.45 -23.93
N VAL A 309 10.45 24.12 -23.97
CA VAL A 309 11.25 23.27 -24.85
C VAL A 309 10.31 22.37 -25.65
N SER A 310 10.58 22.23 -26.94
CA SER A 310 9.84 21.31 -27.82
C SER A 310 10.71 20.71 -28.91
N GLY A 311 10.61 19.40 -29.11
CA GLY A 311 11.22 18.70 -30.25
C GLY A 311 11.35 17.20 -30.06
N GLY A 312 11.36 16.71 -28.82
CA GLY A 312 11.40 15.29 -28.49
C GLY A 312 10.08 14.75 -27.97
N THR A 313 10.16 13.64 -27.21
CA THR A 313 9.05 13.19 -26.38
C THR A 313 8.80 14.16 -25.22
N VAL A 314 7.63 14.05 -24.57
CA VAL A 314 7.28 14.89 -23.42
C VAL A 314 8.32 14.76 -22.30
N GLU A 315 8.82 13.55 -22.06
CA GLU A 315 9.87 13.25 -21.07
C GLU A 315 11.19 13.91 -21.44
N GLN A 316 11.59 13.86 -22.73
CA GLN A 316 12.81 14.49 -23.21
C GLN A 316 12.74 16.01 -23.11
N ASP A 317 11.62 16.62 -23.53
CA ASP A 317 11.41 18.07 -23.43
C ASP A 317 11.48 18.55 -21.98
N MET A 318 10.89 17.78 -21.04
CA MET A 318 10.95 18.10 -19.61
C MET A 318 12.36 17.96 -19.04
N ASP A 319 13.10 16.92 -19.42
CA ASP A 319 14.48 16.71 -18.99
C ASP A 319 15.40 17.85 -19.46
N ILE A 320 15.30 18.23 -20.74
CA ILE A 320 16.06 19.33 -21.32
C ILE A 320 15.72 20.66 -20.64
N ALA A 321 14.43 20.95 -20.42
CA ALA A 321 14.01 22.18 -19.75
C ALA A 321 14.51 22.27 -18.30
N ARG A 322 14.44 21.16 -17.53
CA ARG A 322 14.97 21.12 -16.16
C ARG A 322 16.49 21.31 -16.13
N TYR A 323 17.22 20.66 -17.05
CA TYR A 323 18.66 20.85 -17.18
C TYR A 323 19.05 22.28 -17.58
N ALA A 324 18.24 22.93 -18.41
CA ALA A 324 18.44 24.32 -18.79
C ALA A 324 18.27 25.27 -17.59
N MET A 325 17.32 24.98 -16.69
CA MET A 325 17.02 25.78 -15.50
C MET A 325 18.01 25.58 -14.35
N SER A 326 18.77 24.47 -14.32
CA SER A 326 19.77 24.19 -13.28
C SER A 326 21.08 24.99 -13.51
N LEU A 327 20.98 26.32 -13.46
CA LEU A 327 22.11 27.24 -13.58
C LEU A 327 22.98 27.31 -12.33
#